data_AF-A0ABD3FNN6-F1
#
_entry.id   AF-A0ABD3FNN6-F1
#
_cell.length_a   1.000
_cell.length_b   1.000
_cell.length_c   1.000
_cell.angle_alpha   90.00
_cell.angle_beta   90.00
_cell.angle_gamma   90.00
#
_symmetry.space_group_name_H-M   'P 1'
#
loop_
_entity.id
_entity.type
_entity.pdbx_description
1 polymer ?
#
loop_
_entity_poly.entity_id
_entity_poly.type
_entity_poly.pdbx_seq_one_letter_code
_entity_poly.pdbx_strand_id
1 'polypeptide(L)'
;MTEKHFIALVSAGLVLVHSTPALLSIPQAGNTTRSTVVTATTDQIANVDRGKTLDGEFYPTIRGPALIVPSLYYSKMTSQLMAISQYNFPNDQALKDELAAEGPYTTYEQFKVGYKSITDAGIIEIPQALDNSDEVFGEMRLGGKGHTLKLTHLFETNAPVQTPHCGVE
;
A
#
# COMPACT_ATOMS: atom_id res chain seq x y z
N MET A 1 2.03 -38.96 59.71
CA MET A 1 1.03 -39.09 58.63
C MET A 1 1.46 -38.20 57.50
N THR A 2 1.60 -38.81 56.34
CA THR A 2 2.37 -38.40 55.16
C THR A 2 1.65 -37.37 54.28
N GLU A 3 2.46 -36.56 53.60
CA GLU A 3 2.19 -35.62 52.50
C GLU A 3 0.98 -35.88 51.60
N LYS A 4 0.45 -34.79 51.02
CA LYS A 4 0.21 -34.70 49.56
C LYS A 4 0.04 -33.25 49.10
N HIS A 5 1.11 -32.72 48.51
CA HIS A 5 1.07 -31.56 47.63
C HIS A 5 0.33 -31.93 46.33
N PHE A 6 -0.75 -31.21 46.00
CA PHE A 6 -1.40 -31.31 44.69
C PHE A 6 -0.80 -30.24 43.77
N ILE A 7 0.07 -30.66 42.86
CA ILE A 7 0.52 -29.85 41.72
C ILE A 7 -0.52 -30.05 40.61
N ALA A 8 -1.29 -29.01 40.30
CA ALA A 8 -2.17 -29.00 39.13
C ALA A 8 -1.35 -28.66 37.89
N LEU A 9 -1.10 -29.67 37.05
CA LEU A 9 -0.49 -29.54 35.73
C LEU A 9 -1.57 -28.99 34.77
N VAL A 10 -1.49 -27.72 34.39
CA VAL A 10 -2.36 -27.15 33.33
C VAL A 10 -1.71 -27.44 31.98
N SER A 11 -2.16 -28.54 31.36
CA SER A 11 -1.82 -28.89 29.99
C SER A 11 -2.57 -27.96 29.03
N ALA A 12 -1.93 -26.88 28.58
CA ALA A 12 -2.46 -26.07 27.48
C ALA A 12 -2.27 -26.84 26.16
N GLY A 13 -3.30 -27.58 25.74
CA GLY A 13 -3.33 -28.26 24.46
C GLY A 13 -3.26 -27.25 23.31
N LEU A 14 -2.20 -27.32 22.53
CA LEU A 14 -2.06 -26.62 21.25
C LEU A 14 -3.07 -27.23 20.26
N VAL A 15 -4.21 -26.57 20.05
CA VAL A 15 -5.17 -26.96 19.01
C VAL A 15 -4.62 -26.51 17.66
N LEU A 16 -4.03 -27.44 16.91
CA LEU A 16 -3.77 -27.25 15.48
C LEU A 16 -5.11 -27.17 14.73
N VAL A 17 -5.59 -25.95 14.50
CA VAL A 17 -6.71 -25.70 13.58
C VAL A 17 -6.19 -25.89 12.16
N HIS A 18 -6.39 -27.07 11.59
CA HIS A 18 -6.14 -27.32 10.17
C HIS A 18 -7.20 -26.58 9.35
N SER A 19 -6.80 -25.52 8.64
CA SER A 19 -7.65 -24.82 7.67
C SER A 19 -7.82 -25.71 6.44
N THR A 20 -8.96 -26.37 6.30
CA THR A 20 -9.36 -26.99 5.04
C THR A 20 -9.79 -25.91 4.05
N PRO A 21 -9.54 -26.08 2.73
CA PRO A 21 -10.02 -25.13 1.73
C PRO A 21 -11.57 -25.18 1.72
N ALA A 22 -12.20 -24.07 2.10
CA ALA A 22 -13.64 -23.96 2.08
C ALA A 22 -14.13 -23.92 0.62
N LEU A 23 -15.02 -24.85 0.25
CA LEU A 23 -15.74 -24.81 -1.03
C LEU A 23 -16.66 -23.58 -1.07
N LEU A 24 -16.55 -22.79 -2.13
CA LEU A 24 -17.41 -21.63 -2.34
C LEU A 24 -18.86 -22.08 -2.55
N SER A 25 -19.81 -21.42 -1.87
CA SER A 25 -21.24 -21.71 -1.99
C SER A 25 -22.06 -20.43 -2.12
N ILE A 26 -23.17 -20.53 -2.87
CA ILE A 26 -24.17 -19.46 -3.00
C ILE A 26 -25.03 -19.44 -1.70
N PRO A 27 -25.44 -18.27 -1.19
CA PRO A 27 -26.26 -18.20 0.01
C PRO A 27 -27.57 -19.00 -0.14
N GLN A 28 -27.90 -19.83 0.83
CA GLN A 28 -29.21 -20.48 0.94
C GLN A 28 -30.08 -19.73 1.95
N ALA A 29 -31.37 -19.61 1.64
CA ALA A 29 -32.34 -19.08 2.59
C ALA A 29 -32.31 -19.91 3.89
N GLY A 30 -32.15 -19.24 5.04
CA GLY A 30 -32.06 -19.89 6.35
C GLY A 30 -30.64 -20.20 6.85
N ASN A 31 -29.58 -19.87 6.10
CA ASN A 31 -28.20 -19.98 6.60
C ASN A 31 -27.86 -18.83 7.56
N THR A 32 -28.32 -18.97 8.80
CA THR A 32 -28.15 -17.98 9.86
C THR A 32 -26.68 -17.80 10.24
N THR A 33 -25.87 -18.86 10.28
CA THR A 33 -24.43 -18.77 10.58
C THR A 33 -23.70 -17.86 9.61
N ARG A 34 -23.93 -18.02 8.29
CA ARG A 34 -23.33 -17.14 7.27
C ARG A 34 -23.81 -15.71 7.44
N SER A 35 -25.11 -15.50 7.67
CA SER A 35 -25.69 -14.17 7.89
C SER A 35 -25.10 -13.48 9.12
N THR A 36 -24.92 -14.21 10.22
CA THR A 36 -24.28 -13.70 11.44
C THR A 36 -22.82 -13.31 11.19
N VAL A 37 -22.05 -14.13 10.48
CA VAL A 37 -20.65 -13.81 10.14
C VAL A 37 -20.57 -12.57 9.25
N VAL A 38 -21.42 -12.46 8.23
CA VAL A 38 -21.46 -11.28 7.35
C VAL A 38 -21.84 -10.02 8.14
N THR A 39 -22.84 -10.09 9.00
CA THR A 39 -23.30 -8.96 9.82
C THR A 39 -22.19 -8.51 10.77
N ALA A 40 -21.63 -9.46 11.54
CA ALA A 40 -20.53 -9.18 12.47
C ALA A 40 -19.29 -8.60 11.78
N THR A 41 -19.01 -9.00 10.54
CA THR A 41 -17.88 -8.45 9.75
C THR A 41 -18.22 -7.06 9.19
N THR A 42 -19.47 -6.84 8.78
CA THR A 42 -19.93 -5.56 8.22
C THR A 42 -19.94 -4.46 9.27
N ASP A 43 -20.31 -4.78 10.51
CA ASP A 43 -20.32 -3.83 11.63
C ASP A 43 -18.92 -3.31 12.01
N GLN A 44 -17.87 -4.03 11.60
CA GLN A 44 -16.48 -3.58 11.77
C GLN A 44 -16.03 -2.60 10.67
N ILE A 45 -16.82 -2.42 9.61
CA ILE A 45 -16.54 -1.54 8.47
C ILE A 45 -17.43 -0.29 8.59
N ALA A 46 -16.99 0.68 9.39
CA ALA A 46 -17.63 1.99 9.42
C ALA A 46 -17.21 2.78 8.17
N ASN A 47 -18.13 3.13 7.28
CA ASN A 47 -17.87 4.07 6.18
C ASN A 47 -18.27 5.49 6.62
N VAL A 48 -17.38 6.45 6.40
CA VAL A 48 -17.63 7.87 6.68
C VAL A 48 -17.75 8.67 5.39
N ASP A 49 -18.52 9.75 5.46
CA ASP A 49 -18.54 10.76 4.41
C ASP A 49 -17.13 11.31 4.21
N ARG A 50 -16.70 11.33 2.95
CA ARG A 50 -15.41 11.87 2.52
C ARG A 50 -15.67 13.03 1.58
N GLY A 51 -14.71 13.93 1.47
CA GLY A 51 -14.76 15.01 0.50
C GLY A 51 -13.46 15.80 0.48
N LYS A 52 -13.32 16.65 -0.53
CA LYS A 52 -12.23 17.62 -0.63
C LYS A 52 -12.80 18.99 -0.31
N THR A 53 -12.07 19.79 0.45
CA THR A 53 -12.40 21.21 0.60
C THR A 53 -11.54 21.99 -0.40
N LEU A 54 -12.17 22.69 -1.33
CA LEU A 54 -11.52 23.57 -2.30
C LEU A 54 -12.13 24.96 -2.12
N ASP A 55 -11.30 25.97 -1.84
CA ASP A 55 -11.72 27.37 -1.65
C ASP A 55 -12.88 27.55 -0.65
N GLY A 56 -12.90 26.72 0.40
CA GLY A 56 -13.91 26.75 1.46
C GLY A 56 -15.20 25.97 1.15
N GLU A 57 -15.34 25.42 -0.05
CA GLU A 57 -16.46 24.57 -0.44
C GLU A 57 -16.10 23.10 -0.33
N PHE A 58 -16.98 22.31 0.29
CA PHE A 58 -16.79 20.87 0.49
C PHE A 58 -17.42 20.08 -0.66
N TYR A 59 -16.59 19.39 -1.42
CA TYR A 59 -16.97 18.51 -2.50
C TYR A 59 -16.98 17.06 -2.02
N PRO A 60 -18.16 16.44 -1.81
CA PRO A 60 -18.24 15.08 -1.33
C PRO A 60 -17.66 14.09 -2.34
N THR A 61 -16.95 13.10 -1.83
CA THR A 61 -16.43 11.96 -2.59
C THR A 61 -17.11 10.67 -2.13
N ILE A 62 -16.83 9.56 -2.81
CA ILE A 62 -17.36 8.25 -2.43
C ILE A 62 -17.01 7.97 -0.97
N ARG A 63 -18.03 7.63 -0.16
CA ARG A 63 -17.87 7.20 1.23
C ARG A 63 -16.83 6.10 1.31
N GLY A 64 -15.92 6.20 2.28
CA GLY A 64 -14.86 5.23 2.44
C GLY A 64 -14.64 4.83 3.90
N PRO A 65 -13.81 3.81 4.15
CA PRO A 65 -13.65 3.26 5.48
C PRO A 65 -13.10 4.30 6.46
N ALA A 66 -13.60 4.26 7.68
CA ALA A 66 -13.28 5.19 8.74
C ALA A 66 -12.07 4.73 9.56
N LEU A 67 -11.21 5.68 9.91
CA LEU A 67 -10.11 5.51 10.85
C LEU A 67 -10.61 5.63 12.31
N ILE A 68 -11.68 4.93 12.64
CA ILE A 68 -12.24 4.92 14.00
C ILE A 68 -11.70 3.68 14.73
N VAL A 69 -11.32 3.83 16.00
CA VAL A 69 -10.93 2.69 16.84
C VAL A 69 -12.19 2.09 17.49
N PRO A 70 -12.44 0.76 17.41
CA PRO A 70 -11.73 -0.27 16.67
C PRO A 70 -12.47 -0.65 15.36
N SER A 71 -12.07 -0.09 14.22
CA SER A 71 -12.57 -0.53 12.90
C SER A 71 -11.65 -1.58 12.27
N LEU A 72 -12.19 -2.36 11.33
CA LEU A 72 -11.41 -3.29 10.51
C LEU A 72 -10.30 -2.53 9.74
N TYR A 73 -10.60 -1.32 9.27
CA TYR A 73 -9.62 -0.49 8.56
C TYR A 73 -8.49 -0.02 9.49
N TYR A 74 -8.83 0.47 10.70
CA TYR A 74 -7.84 0.88 11.70
C TYR A 74 -6.93 -0.28 12.11
N SER A 75 -7.50 -1.46 12.38
CA SER A 75 -6.73 -2.64 12.77
C SER A 75 -5.79 -3.11 11.66
N LYS A 76 -6.25 -3.13 10.39
CA LYS A 76 -5.40 -3.47 9.23
C LYS A 76 -4.28 -2.45 9.01
N MET A 77 -4.59 -1.16 9.07
CA MET A 77 -3.59 -0.10 8.95
C MET A 77 -2.52 -0.22 10.04
N THR A 78 -2.94 -0.41 11.30
CA THR A 78 -2.02 -0.58 12.43
C THR A 78 -1.17 -1.84 12.27
N SER A 79 -1.76 -2.95 11.84
CA SER A 79 -1.02 -4.18 11.56
C SER A 79 0.03 -4.01 10.45
N GLN A 80 -0.30 -3.28 9.39
CA GLN A 80 0.65 -2.96 8.32
C GLN A 80 1.75 -2.04 8.82
N LEU A 81 1.41 -1.00 9.59
CA LEU A 81 2.39 -0.10 10.19
C LEU A 81 3.36 -0.86 11.12
N MET A 82 2.83 -1.78 11.93
CA MET A 82 3.66 -2.65 12.76
C MET A 82 4.59 -3.52 11.91
N ALA A 83 4.08 -4.15 10.85
CA ALA A 83 4.90 -4.94 9.94
C ALA A 83 6.01 -4.12 9.26
N ILE A 84 5.72 -2.89 8.86
CA ILE A 84 6.71 -1.95 8.29
C ILE A 84 7.73 -1.53 9.36
N SER A 85 7.28 -1.20 10.57
CA SER A 85 8.18 -0.76 11.66
C SER A 85 9.13 -1.87 12.14
N GLN A 86 8.73 -3.12 11.96
CA GLN A 86 9.53 -4.31 12.28
C GLN A 86 10.28 -4.85 11.06
N TYR A 87 10.10 -4.24 9.88
CA TYR A 87 10.82 -4.64 8.69
C TYR A 87 12.31 -4.37 8.89
N ASN A 88 13.07 -5.44 9.08
CA ASN A 88 14.52 -5.43 9.18
C ASN A 88 15.07 -6.10 7.92
N PHE A 89 15.75 -5.34 7.07
CA PHE A 89 16.44 -5.89 5.91
C PHE A 89 17.78 -6.48 6.39
N PRO A 90 17.98 -7.82 6.35
CA PRO A 90 19.13 -8.46 6.98
C PRO A 90 20.50 -8.01 6.44
N ASN A 91 20.52 -7.45 5.23
CA ASN A 91 21.72 -7.00 4.53
C ASN A 91 21.78 -5.46 4.37
N ASP A 92 21.03 -4.71 5.19
CA ASP A 92 20.95 -3.24 5.09
C ASP A 92 22.31 -2.55 5.14
N GLN A 93 23.18 -2.95 6.06
CA GLN A 93 24.50 -2.35 6.14
C GLN A 93 25.37 -2.68 4.92
N ALA A 94 25.32 -3.92 4.43
CA ALA A 94 26.10 -4.32 3.25
C ALA A 94 25.66 -3.55 2.00
N LEU A 95 24.36 -3.37 1.79
CA LEU A 95 23.85 -2.56 0.69
C LEU A 95 24.22 -1.08 0.84
N LYS A 96 24.17 -0.53 2.05
CA LYS A 96 24.62 0.86 2.30
C LYS A 96 26.10 1.05 1.95
N ASP A 97 26.93 0.09 2.34
CA ASP A 97 28.36 0.12 2.04
C ASP A 97 28.61 0.00 0.53
N GLU A 98 27.88 -0.88 -0.16
CA GLU A 98 27.92 -1.04 -1.61
C GLU A 98 27.51 0.25 -2.34
N LEU A 99 26.36 0.83 -1.98
CA LEU A 99 25.89 2.09 -2.57
C LEU A 99 26.85 3.26 -2.29
N ALA A 100 27.48 3.29 -1.10
CA ALA A 100 28.48 4.29 -0.78
C ALA A 100 29.76 4.13 -1.63
N ALA A 101 30.14 2.89 -1.96
CA ALA A 101 31.29 2.58 -2.80
C ALA A 101 31.06 2.86 -4.29
N GLU A 102 29.81 2.72 -4.76
CA GLU A 102 29.41 3.02 -6.14
C GLU A 102 29.23 4.52 -6.43
N GLY A 103 29.09 5.33 -5.36
CA GLY A 103 29.02 6.77 -5.45
C GLY A 103 30.34 7.43 -5.89
N PRO A 104 30.31 8.72 -6.29
CA PRO A 104 29.19 9.64 -6.22
C PRO A 104 28.23 9.55 -7.43
N TYR A 105 26.92 9.50 -7.18
CA TYR A 105 25.87 9.45 -8.20
C TYR A 105 25.65 10.82 -8.86
N THR A 106 26.53 11.17 -9.80
CA THR A 106 26.52 12.47 -10.50
C THR A 106 26.09 12.35 -11.95
N THR A 107 26.08 11.14 -12.50
CA THR A 107 25.73 10.85 -13.88
C THR A 107 24.61 9.83 -13.96
N TYR A 108 23.87 9.86 -15.07
CA TYR A 108 22.78 8.92 -15.34
C TYR A 108 23.19 7.45 -15.22
N GLU A 109 24.34 7.07 -15.78
CA GLU A 109 24.82 5.68 -15.72
C GLU A 109 25.17 5.25 -14.29
N GLN A 110 25.68 6.16 -13.45
CA GLN A 110 25.91 5.86 -12.03
C GLN A 110 24.58 5.61 -11.29
N PHE A 111 23.53 6.39 -11.59
CA PHE A 111 22.21 6.12 -11.02
C PHE A 111 21.66 4.76 -11.45
N LYS A 112 21.86 4.35 -12.70
CA LYS A 112 21.47 3.00 -13.16
C LYS A 112 22.17 1.89 -12.38
N VAL A 113 23.46 2.05 -12.09
CA VAL A 113 24.21 1.10 -11.26
C VAL A 113 23.63 1.03 -9.84
N GLY A 114 23.43 2.17 -9.18
CA GLY A 114 22.83 2.19 -7.84
C GLY A 114 21.43 1.56 -7.79
N TYR A 115 20.57 1.87 -8.76
CA TYR A 115 19.24 1.23 -8.86
C TYR A 115 19.35 -0.27 -9.10
N LYS A 116 20.32 -0.72 -9.90
CA LYS A 116 20.58 -2.15 -10.11
C LYS A 116 20.95 -2.84 -8.80
N SER A 117 21.83 -2.26 -7.99
CA SER A 117 22.25 -2.84 -6.70
C SER A 117 21.09 -2.93 -5.70
N ILE A 118 20.19 -1.94 -5.69
CA ILE A 118 18.95 -1.98 -4.89
C ILE A 118 17.97 -3.05 -5.43
N THR A 119 17.89 -3.24 -6.75
CA THR A 119 17.06 -4.29 -7.36
C THR A 119 17.61 -5.69 -7.12
N ASP A 120 18.92 -5.89 -7.24
CA ASP A 120 19.57 -7.16 -6.96
C ASP A 120 19.41 -7.56 -5.48
N ALA A 121 19.35 -6.56 -4.59
CA ALA A 121 18.99 -6.73 -3.18
C ALA A 121 17.49 -7.05 -2.95
N GLY A 122 16.66 -7.03 -3.99
CA GLY A 122 15.24 -7.36 -3.94
C GLY A 122 14.37 -6.31 -3.27
N ILE A 123 14.85 -5.07 -3.14
CA ILE A 123 14.12 -4.00 -2.42
C ILE A 123 13.11 -3.32 -3.34
N ILE A 124 13.50 -3.01 -4.57
CA ILE A 124 12.62 -2.39 -5.58
C ILE A 124 12.83 -3.03 -6.94
N GLU A 125 11.80 -2.96 -7.78
CA GLU A 125 11.95 -3.20 -9.21
C GLU A 125 12.70 -2.03 -9.88
N ILE A 126 13.40 -2.30 -10.98
CA ILE A 126 14.10 -1.26 -11.74
C ILE A 126 13.08 -0.20 -12.17
N PRO A 127 13.30 1.08 -11.82
CA PRO A 127 12.35 2.12 -12.20
C PRO A 127 12.23 2.21 -13.73
N GLN A 128 11.00 2.15 -14.24
CA GLN A 128 10.72 2.38 -15.67
C GLN A 128 11.19 3.76 -16.14
N ALA A 129 11.35 4.74 -15.23
CA ALA A 129 11.92 6.05 -15.54
C ALA A 129 13.41 6.02 -15.96
N LEU A 130 14.10 4.88 -15.79
CA LEU A 130 15.43 4.63 -16.36
C LEU A 130 15.38 4.12 -17.80
N ASP A 131 14.19 3.98 -18.38
CA ASP A 131 14.02 3.89 -19.82
C ASP A 131 13.82 5.30 -20.36
N ASN A 132 14.73 5.74 -21.22
CA ASN A 132 14.74 7.08 -21.80
C ASN A 132 13.96 7.16 -23.13
N SER A 133 13.20 6.12 -23.47
CA SER A 133 12.35 6.10 -24.65
C SER A 133 11.10 6.98 -24.51
N ASP A 134 10.70 7.60 -25.62
CA ASP A 134 9.46 8.37 -25.70
C ASP A 134 8.23 7.46 -25.50
N GLU A 135 8.36 6.18 -25.84
CA GLU A 135 7.38 5.14 -25.64
C GLU A 135 7.07 4.92 -24.16
N VAL A 136 8.09 4.66 -23.32
CA VAL A 136 7.89 4.49 -21.87
C VAL A 136 7.44 5.80 -21.23
N PHE A 137 7.92 6.93 -21.73
CA PHE A 137 7.39 8.23 -21.33
C PHE A 137 5.88 8.32 -21.57
N GLY A 138 5.39 7.97 -22.76
CA GLY A 138 3.97 7.96 -23.09
C GLY A 138 3.18 6.96 -22.23
N GLU A 139 3.69 5.74 -22.08
CA GLU A 139 3.07 4.66 -21.31
C GLU A 139 2.86 5.06 -19.85
N MET A 140 3.82 5.72 -19.20
CA MET A 140 3.67 6.18 -17.80
C MET A 140 2.46 7.10 -17.59
N ARG A 141 2.05 7.86 -18.62
CA ARG A 141 0.88 8.76 -18.55
C ARG A 141 -0.43 8.03 -18.83
N LEU A 142 -0.38 6.83 -19.40
CA LEU A 142 -1.53 5.93 -19.57
C LEU A 142 -1.65 4.93 -18.43
N GLY A 143 -0.53 4.56 -17.79
CA GLY A 143 -0.43 3.64 -16.67
C GLY A 143 -0.59 4.34 -15.30
N GLY A 144 0.45 4.28 -14.46
CA GLY A 144 0.39 4.70 -13.05
C GLY A 144 -0.01 6.17 -12.79
N LYS A 145 0.05 7.04 -13.81
CA LYS A 145 -0.40 8.45 -13.74
C LYS A 145 -1.56 8.75 -14.70
N GLY A 146 -2.32 7.71 -15.08
CA GLY A 146 -3.40 7.66 -16.08
C GLY A 146 -4.51 8.71 -16.01
N HIS A 147 -4.58 9.52 -14.95
CA HIS A 147 -5.66 10.47 -14.71
C HIS A 147 -5.35 11.90 -15.17
N THR A 148 -4.20 12.13 -15.81
CA THR A 148 -3.73 13.49 -16.15
C THR A 148 -3.84 13.81 -17.65
N LEU A 149 -4.06 12.81 -18.50
CA LEU A 149 -4.19 13.02 -19.94
C LEU A 149 -5.61 13.42 -20.32
N LYS A 150 -5.74 14.53 -21.06
CA LYS A 150 -6.96 14.93 -21.76
C LYS A 150 -6.67 14.91 -23.26
N LEU A 151 -7.57 14.29 -24.03
CA LEU A 151 -7.54 14.41 -25.49
C LEU A 151 -7.88 15.85 -25.86
N THR A 152 -6.95 16.55 -26.51
CA THR A 152 -7.18 17.91 -27.01
C THR A 152 -7.95 17.87 -28.33
N HIS A 153 -8.95 18.73 -28.49
CA HIS A 153 -9.60 18.91 -29.79
C HIS A 153 -8.71 19.74 -30.74
N LEU A 154 -8.88 19.55 -32.06
CA LEU A 154 -8.06 20.17 -33.14
C LEU A 154 -7.94 21.71 -33.10
N PHE A 155 -8.67 22.39 -32.22
CA PHE A 155 -8.68 23.85 -32.08
C PHE A 155 -8.25 24.35 -30.68
N GLU A 156 -7.93 23.46 -29.74
CA GLU A 156 -7.52 23.83 -28.36
C GLU A 156 -6.02 24.18 -28.25
N THR A 157 -5.19 23.82 -29.23
CA THR A 157 -3.72 24.00 -29.18
C THR A 157 -3.22 25.39 -29.59
N ASN A 158 -4.13 26.33 -29.91
CA ASN A 158 -3.77 27.71 -30.29
C ASN A 158 -3.67 28.67 -29.09
N ALA A 159 -3.84 28.19 -27.85
CA ALA A 159 -3.54 29.01 -26.69
C ALA A 159 -2.02 29.16 -26.56
N PRO A 160 -1.46 30.38 -26.56
CA PRO A 160 -0.03 30.57 -26.36
C PRO A 160 0.38 29.94 -25.03
N VAL A 161 1.50 29.21 -25.05
CA VAL A 161 2.14 28.70 -23.85
C VAL A 161 2.38 29.88 -22.92
N GLN A 162 1.61 30.01 -21.84
CA GLN A 162 1.96 30.89 -20.75
C GLN A 162 3.25 30.32 -20.15
N THR A 163 4.38 30.91 -20.52
CA THR A 163 5.63 30.68 -19.82
C THR A 163 5.39 31.03 -18.35
N PRO A 164 5.72 30.13 -17.39
CA PRO A 164 5.64 30.49 -15.99
C PRO A 164 6.58 31.69 -15.78
N HIS A 165 6.03 32.80 -15.31
CA HIS A 165 6.82 33.92 -14.83
C HIS A 165 7.71 33.40 -13.70
N CYS A 166 9.01 33.23 -13.97
CA CYS A 166 10.03 33.30 -12.93
C CYS A 166 9.99 34.74 -12.40
N GLY A 167 9.25 34.94 -11.33
CA GLY A 167 9.38 36.12 -10.50
C GLY A 167 10.77 36.11 -9.88
N VAL A 168 11.65 36.96 -10.43
CA VAL A 168 12.79 37.47 -9.69
C VAL A 168 12.35 38.85 -9.20
N GLU A 169 11.97 38.91 -7.93
CA GLU A 169 12.19 40.11 -7.13
C GLU A 169 13.47 39.90 -6.31
#